data_AF-A0A9N8GWB7-F1
#
_entry.id   AF-A0A9N8GWB7-F1
#
_cell.length_a   1.000
_cell.length_b   1.000
_cell.length_c   1.000
_cell.angle_alpha   90.00
_cell.angle_beta   90.00
_cell.angle_gamma   90.00
#
_symmetry.space_group_name_H-M   'P 1'
#
loop_
_entity.id
_entity.type
_entity.pdbx_description
1 polymer ?
#
loop_
_entity_poly.entity_id
_entity_poly.type
_entity_poly.pdbx_seq_one_letter_code
_entity_poly.pdbx_strand_id
1 'polypeptide(L)'
;MLFPDEDNIVQIAPEAFLLKGFLLGQSDALLQSLSNVITANPLRHMATPNGYQMSAAMTNCGDWGWVTDKKGYRYSQRDPVTNQPWQPMPISFVQLATSAASTAGFEHFIPDAC
;
A
#
# COMPACT_ATOMS: atom_id res chain seq x y z
N MET A 1 15.81 -19.96 4.37
CA MET A 1 15.73 -18.51 4.62
C MET A 1 16.77 -17.83 3.75
N LEU A 2 16.44 -16.71 3.08
CA LEU A 2 17.40 -15.94 2.28
C LEU A 2 18.50 -15.28 3.13
N PHE A 3 18.24 -15.05 4.42
CA PHE A 3 19.16 -14.43 5.39
C PHE A 3 19.21 -15.25 6.69
N PRO A 4 19.86 -16.43 6.69
CA PRO A 4 19.87 -17.32 7.84
C PRO A 4 20.76 -16.84 9.00
N ASP A 5 21.75 -15.98 8.72
CA ASP A 5 22.75 -15.52 9.69
C ASP A 5 22.60 -14.03 10.08
N GLU A 6 21.48 -13.38 9.74
CA GLU A 6 21.24 -11.96 10.03
C GLU A 6 19.97 -11.73 10.87
N ASP A 7 19.98 -10.66 11.66
CA ASP A 7 18.75 -10.10 12.24
C ASP A 7 17.78 -9.71 11.12
N ASN A 8 16.64 -10.40 11.08
CA ASN A 8 15.60 -10.20 10.07
C ASN A 8 14.66 -9.02 10.41
N ILE A 9 14.79 -8.45 11.60
CA ILE A 9 14.10 -7.24 12.06
C ILE A 9 15.17 -6.22 12.44
N VAL A 10 15.31 -5.16 11.65
CA VAL A 10 16.34 -4.14 11.85
C VAL A 10 15.68 -2.80 12.13
N GLN A 11 15.94 -2.21 13.30
CA GLN A 11 15.51 -0.84 13.58
C GLN A 11 16.42 0.14 12.82
N ILE A 12 15.83 0.91 11.90
CA ILE A 12 16.56 1.86 11.03
C ILE A 12 16.44 3.31 11.52
N ALA A 13 15.44 3.61 12.35
CA ALA A 13 15.26 4.86 13.07
C ALA A 13 14.36 4.62 14.30
N PRO A 14 14.18 5.59 15.22
CA PRO A 14 13.14 5.49 16.25
C PRO A 14 11.79 5.12 15.61
N GLU A 15 11.17 4.05 16.09
CA GLU A 15 9.87 3.54 15.61
C GLU A 15 9.81 3.19 14.10
N ALA A 16 10.96 2.96 13.45
CA ALA A 16 11.02 2.53 12.06
C ALA A 16 11.85 1.24 11.92
N PHE A 17 11.24 0.22 11.32
CA PHE A 17 11.82 -1.13 11.23
C PHE A 17 11.81 -1.65 9.79
N LEU A 18 12.90 -2.32 9.43
CA LEU A 18 13.02 -3.11 8.21
C LEU A 18 12.83 -4.59 8.54
N LEU A 19 11.81 -5.22 7.93
CA LEU A 19 11.54 -6.65 8.04
C LEU A 19 12.09 -7.38 6.81
N LYS A 20 13.33 -7.88 6.90
CA LYS A 20 14.02 -8.53 5.78
C LYS A 20 13.34 -9.84 5.41
N GLY A 21 13.04 -10.02 4.12
CA GLY A 21 12.47 -11.26 3.60
C GLY A 21 11.07 -11.60 4.16
N PHE A 22 10.33 -10.62 4.71
CA PHE A 22 9.05 -10.85 5.40
C PHE A 22 8.03 -11.62 4.55
N LEU A 23 8.03 -11.40 3.24
CA LEU A 23 7.12 -12.04 2.28
C LEU A 23 7.73 -13.23 1.54
N LEU A 24 8.92 -13.69 1.93
CA LEU A 24 9.60 -14.78 1.23
C LEU A 24 8.73 -16.05 1.25
N GLY A 25 8.38 -16.54 0.05
CA GLY A 25 7.54 -17.73 -0.11
C GLY A 25 6.03 -17.49 0.11
N GLN A 26 5.60 -16.24 0.29
CA GLN A 26 4.21 -15.89 0.65
C GLN A 26 3.61 -14.80 -0.27
N SER A 27 4.26 -14.48 -1.40
CA SER A 27 3.88 -13.36 -2.28
C SER A 27 2.74 -13.65 -3.25
N ASP A 28 2.46 -14.90 -3.58
CA ASP A 28 1.58 -15.24 -4.72
C ASP A 28 0.15 -14.74 -4.51
N ALA A 29 -0.41 -14.93 -3.31
CA ALA A 29 -1.75 -14.44 -2.96
C ALA A 29 -1.81 -12.90 -2.98
N LEU A 30 -0.73 -12.21 -2.60
CA LEU A 30 -0.63 -10.76 -2.63
C LEU A 30 -0.58 -10.25 -4.07
N LEU A 31 0.24 -10.86 -4.92
CA LEU A 31 0.35 -10.50 -6.34
C LEU A 31 -0.98 -10.74 -7.09
N GLN A 32 -1.69 -11.82 -6.78
CA GLN A 32 -3.03 -12.05 -7.34
C GLN A 32 -4.02 -10.97 -6.89
N SER A 33 -4.00 -10.61 -5.61
CA SER A 33 -4.87 -9.57 -5.05
C SER A 33 -4.56 -8.20 -5.66
N LEU A 34 -3.27 -7.88 -5.84
CA LEU A 34 -2.79 -6.69 -6.52
C LEU A 34 -3.29 -6.62 -7.97
N SER A 35 -3.18 -7.74 -8.71
CA SER A 35 -3.66 -7.83 -10.08
C SER A 35 -5.16 -7.54 -10.18
N ASN A 36 -5.95 -8.05 -9.24
CA ASN A 36 -7.40 -7.79 -9.18
C ASN A 36 -7.70 -6.31 -8.91
N VAL A 37 -6.98 -5.67 -7.98
CA VAL A 37 -7.12 -4.23 -7.70
C VAL A 37 -6.76 -3.40 -8.94
N ILE A 38 -5.63 -3.68 -9.59
CA ILE A 38 -5.20 -2.98 -10.80
C ILE A 38 -6.20 -3.16 -11.94
N THR A 39 -6.81 -4.35 -12.07
CA THR A 39 -7.82 -4.60 -13.10
C THR A 39 -9.07 -3.77 -12.87
N ALA A 40 -9.50 -3.60 -11.61
CA ALA A 40 -10.68 -2.83 -11.26
C ALA A 40 -10.44 -1.31 -11.24
N ASN A 41 -9.29 -0.88 -10.74
CA ASN A 41 -8.83 0.50 -10.69
C ASN A 41 -7.44 0.60 -11.34
N PRO A 42 -7.36 0.84 -12.66
CA PRO A 42 -6.10 0.87 -13.39
C PRO A 42 -5.08 1.88 -12.85
N LEU A 43 -3.80 1.50 -12.91
CA LEU A 43 -2.69 2.37 -12.58
C LEU A 43 -2.68 3.63 -13.46
N ARG A 44 -2.35 4.78 -12.87
CA ARG A 44 -2.25 6.07 -13.55
C ARG A 44 -1.12 6.93 -13.02
N HIS A 45 -0.49 7.70 -13.91
CA HIS A 45 0.40 8.79 -13.52
C HIS A 45 -0.46 9.96 -13.05
N MET A 46 -0.34 10.33 -11.77
CA MET A 46 -1.11 11.45 -11.22
C MET A 46 -0.40 12.79 -11.48
N ALA A 47 -1.18 13.87 -11.54
CA ALA A 47 -0.64 15.23 -11.63
C ALA A 47 -0.41 15.81 -10.23
N THR A 48 0.80 16.30 -9.97
CA THR A 48 1.10 17.12 -8.80
C THR A 48 0.27 18.42 -8.81
N PRO A 49 0.13 19.12 -7.68
CA PRO A 49 -0.65 20.37 -7.62
C PRO A 49 -0.14 21.44 -8.60
N ASN A 50 1.16 21.45 -8.87
CA ASN A 50 1.81 22.35 -9.82
C ASN A 50 1.73 21.88 -11.29
N GLY A 51 1.00 20.80 -11.58
CA GLY A 51 0.74 20.32 -12.94
C GLY A 51 1.77 19.37 -13.52
N TYR A 52 2.83 19.01 -12.78
CA TYR A 52 3.79 18.00 -13.22
C TYR A 52 3.22 16.59 -13.08
N GLN A 53 3.52 15.72 -14.05
CA GLN A 53 3.17 14.30 -13.98
C GLN A 53 4.16 13.53 -13.12
N MET A 54 3.65 12.69 -12.22
CA MET A 54 4.47 11.78 -11.42
C MET A 54 5.04 10.65 -12.27
N SER A 55 6.30 10.28 -12.06
CA SER A 55 6.92 9.14 -12.73
C SER A 55 6.35 7.79 -12.26
N ALA A 56 5.91 7.71 -11.01
CA ALA A 56 5.21 6.54 -10.49
C ALA A 56 3.76 6.51 -11.01
N ALA A 57 3.33 5.34 -11.49
CA ALA A 57 1.92 5.05 -11.71
C ALA A 57 1.31 4.50 -10.41
N MET A 58 0.12 4.97 -10.06
CA MET A 58 -0.51 4.68 -8.77
C MET A 58 -1.98 4.32 -8.95
N THR A 59 -2.50 3.50 -8.04
CA THR A 59 -3.92 3.21 -7.81
C THR A 59 -4.13 3.04 -6.30
N ASN A 60 -5.36 2.82 -5.84
CA ASN A 60 -5.65 2.61 -4.42
C ASN A 60 -6.73 1.53 -4.20
N CYS A 61 -6.80 1.00 -2.99
CA CYS A 61 -7.89 0.20 -2.43
C CYS A 61 -8.10 0.53 -0.93
N GLY A 62 -9.26 0.15 -0.40
CA GLY A 62 -9.68 0.51 0.97
C GLY A 62 -10.77 1.57 1.00
N ASP A 63 -11.07 2.09 2.18
CA ASP A 63 -12.08 3.13 2.39
C ASP A 63 -11.65 4.46 1.78
N TRP A 64 -10.33 4.67 1.72
CA TRP A 64 -9.70 5.88 1.20
C TRP A 64 -8.57 5.56 0.24
N GLY A 65 -8.40 6.42 -0.76
CA GLY A 65 -7.24 6.43 -1.64
C GLY A 65 -6.56 7.78 -1.64
N TRP A 66 -5.23 7.78 -1.62
CA TRP A 66 -4.44 9.00 -1.79
C TRP A 66 -4.54 9.47 -3.24
N VAL A 67 -4.81 10.76 -3.43
CA VAL A 67 -4.95 11.38 -4.74
C VAL A 67 -4.25 12.72 -4.80
N THR A 68 -3.77 13.06 -5.99
CA THR A 68 -3.25 14.39 -6.32
C THR A 68 -3.83 14.90 -7.63
N ASP A 69 -4.14 16.19 -7.63
CA ASP A 69 -4.49 16.99 -8.80
C ASP A 69 -4.25 18.48 -8.47
N LYS A 70 -4.75 19.38 -9.32
CA LYS A 70 -4.66 20.84 -9.12
C LYS A 70 -5.25 21.34 -7.78
N LYS A 71 -6.09 20.55 -7.11
CA LYS A 71 -6.68 20.90 -5.81
C LYS A 71 -5.79 20.53 -4.62
N GLY A 72 -4.64 19.89 -4.86
CA GLY A 72 -3.73 19.44 -3.79
C GLY A 72 -3.78 17.93 -3.54
N TYR A 73 -3.01 17.52 -2.53
CA TYR A 73 -2.96 16.15 -2.02
C TYR A 73 -4.11 15.92 -1.02
N ARG A 74 -4.78 14.78 -1.11
CA ARG A 74 -5.85 14.41 -0.17
C ARG A 74 -6.13 12.91 -0.20
N TYR A 75 -6.83 12.43 0.82
CA TYR A 75 -7.56 11.17 0.75
C TYR A 75 -8.96 11.39 0.20
N SER A 76 -9.42 10.47 -0.64
CA SER A 76 -10.76 10.49 -1.23
C SER A 76 -11.37 9.10 -1.17
N GLN A 77 -12.67 8.98 -0.87
CA GLN A 77 -13.40 7.70 -0.94
C GLN A 77 -13.65 7.25 -2.38
N ARG A 78 -13.51 8.18 -3.35
CA ARG A 78 -13.79 7.95 -4.76
C ARG A 78 -12.55 8.20 -5.60
N ASP A 79 -12.38 7.35 -6.61
CA ASP A 79 -11.42 7.54 -7.68
C ASP A 79 -11.73 8.83 -8.45
N PRO A 80 -10.77 9.77 -8.57
CA PRO A 80 -11.01 11.06 -9.20
C PRO A 80 -11.22 10.97 -10.73
N VAL A 81 -10.90 9.83 -11.36
CA VAL A 81 -11.10 9.62 -12.79
C VAL A 81 -12.46 8.98 -13.07
N THR A 82 -12.78 7.90 -12.36
CA THR A 82 -14.02 7.13 -12.59
C THR A 82 -15.19 7.62 -11.76
N ASN A 83 -14.92 8.41 -10.71
CA ASN A 83 -15.87 8.82 -9.67
C ASN A 83 -16.55 7.65 -8.93
N GLN A 84 -16.03 6.43 -9.08
CA GLN A 84 -16.50 5.25 -8.36
C GLN A 84 -15.76 5.12 -7.02
N PRO A 85 -16.35 4.48 -6.01
CA PRO A 85 -15.62 4.09 -4.81
C PRO A 85 -14.39 3.25 -5.17
N TRP A 86 -13.33 3.34 -4.36
CA TRP A 86 -12.22 2.40 -4.45
C TRP A 86 -12.68 0.98 -4.16
N GLN A 87 -11.99 -0.03 -4.72
CA GLN A 87 -12.24 -1.40 -4.31
C GLN A 87 -11.93 -1.59 -2.82
N PRO A 88 -12.69 -2.42 -2.09
CA PRO A 88 -12.35 -2.79 -0.73
C PRO A 88 -10.91 -3.33 -0.65
N MET A 89 -10.22 -3.06 0.46
CA MET A 89 -8.87 -3.57 0.67
C MET A 89 -8.88 -5.10 0.68
N PRO A 90 -8.07 -5.78 -0.16
CA PRO A 90 -8.00 -7.24 -0.14
C PRO A 90 -7.58 -7.76 1.24
N ILE A 91 -8.18 -8.87 1.66
CA ILE A 91 -7.87 -9.50 2.97
C ILE A 91 -6.37 -9.80 3.10
N SER A 92 -5.72 -10.21 2.01
CA SER A 92 -4.28 -10.47 1.97
C SER A 92 -3.44 -9.23 2.30
N PHE A 93 -3.89 -8.04 1.88
CA PHE A 93 -3.20 -6.77 2.17
C PHE A 93 -3.39 -6.39 3.64
N VAL A 94 -4.62 -6.53 4.17
CA VAL A 94 -4.90 -6.30 5.60
C VAL A 94 -4.06 -7.24 6.47
N GLN A 95 -4.00 -8.53 6.13
CA GLN A 95 -3.21 -9.52 6.85
C GLN A 95 -1.72 -9.22 6.82
N LEU A 96 -1.17 -8.85 5.65
CA LEU A 96 0.23 -8.43 5.52
C LEU A 96 0.51 -7.21 6.41
N ALA A 97 -0.30 -6.16 6.28
CA ALA A 97 -0.08 -4.90 6.96
C ALA A 97 -0.18 -5.05 8.49
N THR A 98 -1.19 -5.75 8.98
CA THR A 98 -1.38 -6.03 10.42
C THR A 98 -0.27 -6.94 10.98
N SER A 99 0.15 -7.97 10.24
CA SER A 99 1.23 -8.86 10.67
C SER A 99 2.58 -8.14 10.73
N ALA A 100 2.88 -7.30 9.72
CA ALA A 100 4.09 -6.49 9.69
C ALA A 100 4.09 -5.46 10.83
N ALA A 101 2.97 -4.77 11.05
CA ALA A 101 2.80 -3.81 12.13
C ALA A 101 2.98 -4.47 13.51
N SER A 102 2.32 -5.60 13.76
CA SER A 102 2.48 -6.36 15.01
C SER A 102 3.93 -6.82 15.21
N THR A 103 4.60 -7.29 14.16
CA THR A 103 6.03 -7.68 14.21
C THR A 103 6.94 -6.50 14.57
N ALA A 104 6.58 -5.29 14.15
CA ALA A 104 7.30 -4.05 14.47
C ALA A 104 6.84 -3.38 15.79
N GLY A 105 5.90 -3.98 16.54
CA GLY A 105 5.41 -3.46 17.82
C GLY A 105 4.18 -2.55 17.76
N PHE A 106 3.50 -2.47 16.61
CA PHE A 106 2.30 -1.66 16.39
C PHE A 106 1.02 -2.51 16.36
N GLU A 107 0.64 -3.11 17.50
CA GLU A 107 -0.41 -4.14 17.61
C GLU A 107 -1.83 -3.70 17.23
N HIS A 108 -2.10 -2.40 17.18
CA HIS A 108 -3.44 -1.86 16.93
C HIS A 108 -3.56 -1.15 15.58
N PHE A 109 -2.61 -1.38 14.67
CA PHE A 109 -2.68 -0.82 13.33
C PHE A 109 -3.81 -1.48 12.51
N ILE A 110 -4.76 -0.67 12.06
CA ILE A 110 -5.88 -1.09 11.20
C ILE A 110 -5.83 -0.21 9.95
N PRO A 111 -5.40 -0.74 8.79
CA PRO A 111 -5.27 0.06 7.57
C PRO A 111 -6.64 0.32 6.94
N ASP A 112 -6.91 1.58 6.58
CA ASP A 112 -8.11 2.02 5.86
C ASP A 112 -7.80 2.55 4.45
N ALA A 113 -6.51 2.64 4.08
CA ALA A 113 -6.01 3.05 2.77
C ALA A 113 -4.78 2.24 2.36
N CYS A 114 -4.70 1.83 1.09
CA CYS A 114 -3.54 1.17 0.48
C CYS A 114 -3.40 1.54 -1.00
#